data_AF-A0A9E2I823-F1
#
_entry.id   AF-A0A9E2I823-F1
#
_cell.length_a   1.000
_cell.length_b   1.000
_cell.length_c   1.000
_cell.angle_alpha   90.00
_cell.angle_beta   90.00
_cell.angle_gamma   90.00
#
_symmetry.space_group_name_H-M   'P 1'
#
loop_
_entity.id
_entity.type
_entity.pdbx_description
1 polymer ?
#
loop_
_entity_poly.entity_id
_entity_poly.type
_entity_poly.pdbx_seq_one_letter_code
_entity_poly.pdbx_strand_id
1 'polypeptide(L)'
;MTVETKRINVTLPVRLLEEMRRYIPKRERNKFIVEATEQELQRAKLKAVLEDLRREPAWSDEDHPDLMTVDDVNRYVRELRERSMPQTWDEIIAEAESEHE
;
A
#
# COMPACT_ATOMS: atom_id res chain seq x y z
N MET A 1 -15.72 -13.83 10.16
CA MET A 1 -16.62 -13.18 9.18
C MET A 1 -16.64 -14.06 7.94
N THR A 2 -17.79 -14.54 7.50
CA THR A 2 -17.89 -15.30 6.23
C THR A 2 -17.82 -14.32 5.07
N VAL A 3 -16.77 -14.42 4.25
CA VAL A 3 -16.62 -13.61 3.04
C VAL A 3 -17.67 -14.07 2.02
N GLU A 4 -18.47 -13.14 1.49
CA GLU A 4 -19.41 -13.42 0.41
C GLU A 4 -18.62 -13.80 -0.85
N THR A 5 -18.97 -14.92 -1.48
CA THR A 5 -18.22 -15.44 -2.64
C THR A 5 -19.11 -15.47 -3.87
N LYS A 6 -18.57 -14.99 -5.01
CA LYS A 6 -19.21 -15.06 -6.32
C LYS A 6 -18.39 -15.94 -7.25
N ARG A 7 -19.02 -16.93 -7.88
CA ARG A 7 -18.35 -17.82 -8.83
C ARG A 7 -18.14 -17.11 -10.17
N ILE A 8 -16.92 -17.21 -10.70
CA ILE A 8 -16.56 -16.78 -12.04
C ILE A 8 -16.00 -17.95 -12.85
N ASN A 9 -16.04 -17.86 -14.18
CA ASN A 9 -15.37 -18.80 -15.08
C ASN A 9 -14.08 -18.16 -15.59
N VAL A 10 -12.94 -18.83 -15.37
CA VAL A 10 -11.62 -18.38 -15.82
C VAL A 10 -10.92 -19.50 -16.57
N THR A 11 -10.25 -19.14 -17.66
CA THR A 11 -9.46 -20.06 -18.48
C THR A 11 -7.99 -19.92 -18.11
N LEU A 12 -7.35 -21.03 -17.73
CA LEU A 12 -5.92 -21.08 -17.46
C LEU A 12 -5.20 -21.93 -18.52
N PRO A 13 -3.95 -21.58 -18.89
CA PRO A 13 -3.12 -22.44 -19.72
C PRO A 13 -2.98 -23.83 -19.09
N VAL A 14 -3.09 -24.88 -19.92
CA VAL A 14 -3.04 -26.28 -19.45
C VAL A 14 -1.77 -26.57 -18.65
N ARG A 15 -0.61 -26.13 -19.15
CA ARG A 15 0.68 -26.33 -18.48
C ARG A 15 0.71 -25.73 -17.07
N LEU A 16 0.20 -24.51 -16.91
CA LEU A 16 0.13 -23.82 -15.62
C LEU A 16 -0.80 -24.55 -14.66
N LEU A 17 -1.95 -25.03 -15.16
CA LEU A 17 -2.91 -25.78 -14.35
C LEU A 17 -2.32 -27.13 -13.89
N GLU A 18 -1.56 -27.81 -14.75
CA GLU A 18 -0.87 -29.06 -14.41
C GLU A 18 0.21 -28.84 -13.36
N GLU A 19 1.01 -27.78 -13.51
CA GLU A 19 2.01 -27.40 -12.52
C GLU A 19 1.37 -27.10 -11.16
N MET A 20 0.31 -26.28 -11.16
CA MET A 20 -0.46 -26.00 -9.94
C MET A 20 -1.01 -27.29 -9.31
N ARG A 21 -1.47 -28.25 -10.13
CA ARG A 21 -1.97 -29.55 -9.63
C ARG A 21 -0.88 -30.42 -9.02
N ARG A 22 0.36 -30.31 -9.51
CA ARG A 22 1.53 -31.07 -9.03
C ARG A 22 1.99 -30.59 -7.66
N TYR A 23 1.97 -29.29 -7.41
CA TYR A 23 2.50 -28.70 -6.18
C TYR A 23 1.43 -28.36 -5.13
N ILE A 24 0.17 -28.14 -5.54
CA ILE A 24 -0.89 -27.66 -4.65
C ILE A 24 -1.98 -28.71 -4.42
N PRO A 25 -2.28 -29.06 -3.15
CA PRO A 25 -3.37 -29.95 -2.79
C PRO A 25 -4.72 -29.49 -3.34
N LYS A 26 -5.61 -30.44 -3.69
CA LYS A 26 -6.90 -30.14 -4.33
C LYS A 26 -7.77 -29.13 -3.57
N ARG A 27 -7.71 -29.13 -2.22
CA ARG A 27 -8.53 -28.24 -1.37
C ARG A 27 -7.91 -26.85 -1.16
N GLU A 28 -6.65 -26.66 -1.54
CA GLU A 28 -5.92 -25.39 -1.33
C GLU A 28 -5.80 -24.56 -2.61
N ARG A 29 -6.09 -25.13 -3.78
CA ARG A 29 -5.95 -24.43 -5.06
C ARG A 29 -6.76 -23.15 -5.16
N ASN A 30 -8.00 -23.14 -4.64
CA ASN A 30 -8.80 -21.91 -4.63
C ASN A 30 -8.17 -20.85 -3.73
N LYS A 31 -7.70 -21.25 -2.53
CA LYS A 31 -7.01 -20.36 -1.60
C LYS A 31 -5.75 -19.75 -2.25
N PHE A 32 -4.94 -20.59 -2.91
CA PHE A 32 -3.75 -20.14 -3.63
C PHE A 32 -4.08 -19.12 -4.73
N ILE A 33 -5.12 -19.38 -5.54
CA ILE A 33 -5.53 -18.45 -6.59
C ILE A 33 -6.00 -17.12 -5.99
N VAL A 34 -6.77 -17.16 -4.90
CA VAL A 34 -7.25 -15.96 -4.20
C VAL A 34 -6.06 -15.15 -3.67
N GLU A 35 -5.15 -15.77 -2.92
CA GLU A 35 -3.97 -15.10 -2.36
C GLU A 35 -3.07 -14.49 -3.44
N ALA A 36 -2.81 -15.23 -4.53
CA ALA A 36 -2.06 -14.72 -5.66
C ALA A 36 -2.76 -13.52 -6.34
N THR A 37 -4.09 -13.59 -6.45
CA THR A 37 -4.89 -12.49 -7.03
C THR A 37 -4.87 -11.26 -6.12
N GLU A 38 -4.98 -11.43 -4.80
CA GLU A 38 -4.91 -10.34 -3.83
C GLU A 38 -3.56 -9.63 -3.89
N GLN A 39 -2.47 -10.39 -3.93
CA GLN A 39 -1.12 -9.85 -4.02
C GLN A 39 -0.90 -9.06 -5.32
N GLU A 40 -1.32 -9.60 -6.47
CA GLU A 40 -1.21 -8.90 -7.75
C GLU A 40 -2.12 -7.67 -7.82
N LEU A 41 -3.31 -7.73 -7.20
CA LEU A 41 -4.20 -6.58 -7.12
C LEU A 41 -3.61 -5.44 -6.28
N GLN A 42 -2.94 -5.76 -5.16
CA GLN A 42 -2.22 -4.75 -4.38
C GLN A 42 -1.11 -4.08 -5.20
N ARG A 43 -0.35 -4.85 -5.98
CA ARG A 43 0.68 -4.32 -6.89
C ARG A 43 0.07 -3.42 -7.96
N ALA A 44 -1.05 -3.83 -8.55
CA ALA A 44 -1.77 -3.04 -9.55
C ALA A 44 -2.29 -1.71 -8.97
N LYS A 45 -2.85 -1.74 -7.75
CA LYS A 45 -3.29 -0.52 -7.04
C LYS A 45 -2.13 0.42 -6.77
N LEU A 46 -1.01 -0.09 -6.23
CA LEU A 46 0.18 0.73 -6.00
C LEU A 46 0.70 1.34 -7.30
N LYS A 47 0.75 0.56 -8.38
CA LYS A 47 1.18 1.06 -9.68
C LYS A 47 0.28 2.19 -10.18
N ALA A 48 -1.04 2.06 -10.04
CA ALA A 48 -1.97 3.13 -10.41
C ALA A 48 -1.68 4.41 -9.62
N VAL A 49 -1.55 4.31 -8.29
CA VAL A 49 -1.21 5.45 -7.42
C VAL A 49 0.12 6.09 -7.85
N LEU A 50 1.16 5.30 -8.15
CA LEU A 50 2.44 5.84 -8.59
C LEU A 50 2.36 6.54 -9.96
N GLU A 51 1.53 6.05 -10.88
CA GLU A 51 1.30 6.74 -12.16
C GLU A 51 0.53 8.05 -11.96
N ASP A 52 -0.42 8.09 -11.03
CA ASP A 52 -1.15 9.31 -10.68
C ASP A 52 -0.21 10.33 -10.02
N LEU A 53 0.61 9.90 -9.05
CA LEU A 53 1.62 10.75 -8.39
C LEU A 53 2.69 11.30 -9.34
N ARG A 54 2.95 10.65 -10.47
CA ARG A 54 3.83 11.20 -11.50
C ARG A 54 3.20 12.36 -12.27
N ARG A 55 1.87 12.37 -12.39
CA ARG A 55 1.12 13.41 -13.10
C ARG A 55 0.82 14.59 -12.19
N GLU A 56 0.44 14.28 -10.95
CA GLU A 56 0.14 15.23 -9.90
C GLU A 56 0.94 14.83 -8.65
N PRO A 57 2.17 15.36 -8.51
CA PRO A 57 3.01 15.05 -7.36
C PRO A 57 2.31 15.45 -6.06
N ALA A 58 2.24 14.51 -5.12
CA ALA A 58 1.75 14.81 -3.76
C ALA A 58 2.74 15.64 -2.92
N TRP A 59 3.90 15.96 -3.49
CA TRP A 59 4.95 16.73 -2.86
C TRP A 59 5.64 17.59 -3.92
N SER A 60 5.84 18.87 -3.61
CA SER A 60 6.63 19.77 -4.44
C SER A 60 7.60 20.59 -3.58
N ASP A 61 8.69 21.03 -4.20
CA ASP A 61 9.68 21.90 -3.56
C ASP A 61 9.09 23.28 -3.19
N GLU A 62 8.07 23.73 -3.94
CA GLU A 62 7.36 24.98 -3.67
C GLU A 62 6.52 24.91 -2.39
N ASP A 63 5.95 23.74 -2.10
CA ASP A 63 5.15 23.50 -0.88
C ASP A 63 6.01 23.31 0.37
N HIS A 64 7.29 22.93 0.20
CA HIS A 64 8.20 22.58 1.30
C HIS A 64 9.59 23.26 1.16
N PRO A 65 9.65 24.60 1.19
CA PRO A 65 10.91 25.32 1.09
C PRO A 65 11.86 25.06 2.27
N ASP A 66 11.32 24.59 3.40
CA ASP A 66 12.02 24.20 4.63
C ASP A 66 12.70 22.83 4.54
N LEU A 67 12.61 22.13 3.40
CA LEU A 67 13.21 20.81 3.18
C LEU A 67 14.10 20.74 1.92
N MET A 68 14.52 21.90 1.41
CA MET A 68 15.26 22.03 0.14
C MET A 68 16.72 21.56 0.21
N THR A 69 17.36 21.69 1.38
CA THR A 69 18.78 21.32 1.55
C THR A 69 18.96 20.26 2.62
N VAL A 70 20.11 19.59 2.58
CA VAL A 70 20.49 18.62 3.62
C VAL A 70 20.49 19.25 5.01
N ASP A 71 20.91 20.52 5.14
CA ASP A 71 20.91 21.24 6.42
C ASP A 71 19.49 21.55 6.90
N ASP A 72 18.57 21.87 5.99
CA ASP A 72 17.18 22.14 6.33
C ASP A 72 16.45 20.85 6.75
N VAL A 73 16.69 19.74 6.03
CA VAL A 73 16.23 18.40 6.44
C VAL A 73 16.79 18.02 7.81
N ASN A 74 18.08 18.28 8.08
CA ASN A 74 18.68 18.00 9.38
C ASN A 74 18.05 18.83 10.51
N ARG A 75 17.74 20.11 10.24
CA ARG A 75 17.03 20.99 11.18
C ARG A 75 15.63 20.45 11.47
N TYR A 76 14.87 20.13 10.43
CA TYR A 76 13.53 19.55 10.55
C TYR A 76 13.54 18.24 11.35
N VAL A 77 14.43 17.30 11.02
CA VAL A 77 14.55 16.02 11.74
C VAL A 77 14.94 16.21 13.20
N ARG A 78 15.79 17.20 13.51
CA ARG A 78 16.14 17.53 14.89
C ARG A 78 14.93 18.06 15.66
N GLU A 79 14.21 19.01 15.09
CA GLU A 79 12.99 19.55 15.70
C GLU A 79 11.93 18.47 15.90
N LEU A 80 11.77 17.56 14.92
CA LEU A 80 10.84 16.44 15.01
C LEU A 80 11.16 15.49 16.17
N ARG A 81 12.45 15.28 16.47
CA ARG A 81 12.90 14.45 17.61
C ARG A 81 12.77 15.15 18.96
N GLU A 82 12.87 16.47 18.97
CA GLU A 82 12.69 17.29 20.16
C GLU A 82 11.19 17.48 20.49
N ARG A 83 10.31 17.42 19.47
CA ARG A 83 8.85 17.38 19.65
C ARG A 83 8.40 16.02 20.18
N SER A 84 7.46 16.05 21.12
CA SER A 84 6.76 14.85 21.57
C SER A 84 5.82 14.38 20.47
N MET A 85 6.27 13.44 19.64
CA MET A 85 5.43 12.86 18.60
C MET A 85 4.46 11.82 19.19
N PRO A 86 3.22 11.76 18.70
CA PRO A 86 2.31 10.66 18.98
C PRO A 86 2.96 9.32 18.62
N GLN A 87 2.89 8.36 19.54
CA GLN A 87 3.57 7.07 19.44
C GLN A 87 2.65 5.98 18.86
N THR A 88 1.36 6.29 18.70
CA THR A 88 0.35 5.37 18.21
C THR A 88 -0.45 5.93 17.04
N TRP A 89 -1.00 5.05 16.22
CA TRP A 89 -1.86 5.43 15.10
C TRP A 89 -3.09 6.22 15.54
N ASP A 90 -3.65 5.90 16.72
CA ASP A 90 -4.82 6.59 17.25
C ASP A 90 -4.50 8.03 17.65
N GLU A 91 -3.32 8.27 18.24
CA GLU A 91 -2.86 9.62 18.59
C GLU A 91 -2.53 10.46 17.33
N ILE A 92 -1.92 9.86 16.30
CA ILE A 92 -1.65 10.52 15.01
C ILE A 92 -2.96 10.97 14.34
N ILE A 93 -3.98 10.12 14.34
CA ILE A 93 -5.28 10.42 13.75
C ILE A 93 -5.95 11.56 14.53
N ALA A 94 -5.94 11.50 15.86
CA ALA A 94 -6.54 12.54 16.70
C ALA A 94 -5.87 13.92 16.53
N GLU A 95 -4.54 13.96 16.39
CA GLU A 95 -3.80 15.21 16.14
C GLU A 95 -4.16 15.79 14.77
N ALA A 96 -4.16 14.97 13.71
CA ALA A 96 -4.50 15.41 12.34
C ALA A 96 -5.96 15.90 12.23
N GLU A 97 -6.91 15.28 12.92
CA GLU A 97 -8.30 15.75 12.97
C GLU A 97 -8.44 17.08 13.72
N SER A 98 -7.59 17.33 14.72
CA SER A 98 -7.61 18.58 15.51
C SER A 98 -6.99 19.80 14.81
N GLU A 99 -6.10 19.58 13.83
CA GLU A 99 -5.49 20.66 13.04
C GLU A 99 -6.41 21.18 11.91
N HIS A 100 -7.55 20.52 11.66
CA HIS A 100 -8.51 20.85 10.61
C HIS A 100 -9.80 21.53 11.08
N GLU A 101 -9.87 21.99 12.34
CA GLU A 101 -10.99 22.76 12.93
C GLU A 101 -10.65 24.25 13.11
#